data_AF-A0A3B0MH06-F1
#
_entry.id   AF-A0A3B0MH06-F1
#
_cell.length_a   1.000
_cell.length_b   1.000
_cell.length_c   1.000
_cell.angle_alpha   90.00
_cell.angle_beta   90.00
_cell.angle_gamma   90.00
#
_symmetry.space_group_name_H-M   'P 1'
#
loop_
_entity.id
_entity.type
_entity.pdbx_description
1 polymer ?
#
loop_
_entity_poly.entity_id
_entity_poly.type
_entity_poly.pdbx_seq_one_letter_code
_entity_poly.pdbx_strand_id
1 'polypeptide(L)'
;MGCSCKETTVGSFMDDCPYLTAAYIFGGLSMMLNIRLAYSSAPYALIRFKLPENLFSVFVRRMASALELWCLPSMLLGNIVDVAMKSSAKSKEEFNLDHSQPTQNDSENTKLGKLILMKRWKYIWIIYPSILTMWSDFITYLILLIVYVIGDQGNVTGYYAVIAISGFIFGINMTLLYAADWRYIPVYIAGENSFPMLTSIMHYFTTLIFGNRRKWNSDFLIVTIDICVAIIISLVTAILWTYSYLSNHGKDNANKFKFNTNAAYDAYGTAGAKTGTARDIGGNHADKIKEGAGGDAYLATEDGFQKYWHLLPPNNYTGTSFPYPTSIVPALMIMIGMGFVYCIYPGIAPGMIVPFYLVDKIETVLLVLTTFPPVIIAILQKYQAEWSPKFNDAGTFKEWTEYPAGQVCIGLSILMVIKLSLLGMFIYCLHYRDSHISRSIVNQPKMSTFLSIVFYMCHEILLALGFSGFIGNNGGDFILIPQWIGALLMIFLAFYSEGYIIEYKSHDPSHWPTEGMTKWNAFCYWCKRASKITHHNLASLFKICLFRG
;
A
#
# COMPACT_ATOMS: atom_id res chain seq x y z
N MET A 1 12.55 -27.53 -5.83
CA MET A 1 11.46 -26.97 -5.01
C MET A 1 10.46 -26.32 -5.95
N GLY A 2 9.32 -26.96 -6.24
CA GLY A 2 8.31 -26.41 -7.16
C GLY A 2 7.08 -25.92 -6.39
N CYS A 3 6.61 -24.68 -6.63
CA CYS A 3 5.25 -24.27 -6.25
C CYS A 3 4.30 -24.88 -7.29
N SER A 4 3.32 -25.69 -6.85
CA SER A 4 2.18 -26.09 -7.69
C SER A 4 1.22 -24.90 -7.76
N CYS A 5 1.54 -23.91 -8.59
CA CYS A 5 0.59 -22.86 -8.92
C CYS A 5 -0.40 -23.44 -9.93
N LYS A 6 -1.67 -23.59 -9.52
CA LYS A 6 -2.77 -23.84 -10.47
C LYS A 6 -2.88 -22.66 -11.45
N GLU A 7 -3.44 -22.90 -12.64
CA GLU A 7 -3.66 -21.83 -13.63
C GLU A 7 -4.48 -20.70 -13.02
N THR A 8 -4.04 -19.46 -13.24
CA THR A 8 -4.84 -18.29 -12.91
C THR A 8 -5.64 -17.86 -14.15
N THR A 9 -6.91 -18.25 -14.19
CA THR A 9 -7.90 -17.82 -15.20
C THR A 9 -8.74 -16.65 -14.68
N VAL A 10 -9.50 -16.02 -15.58
CA VAL A 10 -10.51 -15.00 -15.21
C VAL A 10 -11.51 -15.66 -14.25
N GLY A 11 -11.54 -15.24 -12.99
CA GLY A 11 -12.38 -15.88 -11.96
C GLY A 11 -11.72 -17.08 -11.24
N SER A 12 -10.40 -17.19 -11.23
CA SER A 12 -9.68 -18.12 -10.36
C SER A 12 -9.30 -17.47 -9.02
N PHE A 13 -9.85 -17.98 -7.93
CA PHE A 13 -9.79 -17.34 -6.61
C PHE A 13 -8.93 -18.08 -5.57
N MET A 14 -8.18 -19.10 -5.98
CA MET A 14 -7.41 -19.92 -5.05
C MET A 14 -6.07 -19.27 -4.66
N ASP A 15 -5.96 -18.95 -3.37
CA ASP A 15 -4.89 -18.23 -2.68
C ASP A 15 -3.77 -19.18 -2.16
N ASP A 16 -3.25 -20.10 -2.99
CA ASP A 16 -2.42 -21.22 -2.49
C ASP A 16 -0.94 -21.25 -2.92
N CYS A 17 -0.34 -20.15 -3.44
CA CYS A 17 1.14 -20.14 -3.59
C CYS A 17 1.84 -19.48 -2.40
N PRO A 18 2.49 -20.26 -1.51
CA PRO A 18 3.18 -19.73 -0.33
C PRO A 18 4.32 -18.78 -0.68
N TYR A 19 4.96 -18.93 -1.85
CA TYR A 19 6.01 -18.03 -2.31
C TYR A 19 5.47 -16.63 -2.62
N LEU A 20 4.31 -16.55 -3.29
CA LEU A 20 3.70 -15.27 -3.63
C LEU A 20 3.15 -14.60 -2.36
N THR A 21 2.55 -15.36 -1.44
CA THR A 21 2.19 -14.87 -0.11
C THR A 21 3.40 -14.28 0.62
N ALA A 22 4.52 -15.01 0.68
CA ALA A 22 5.74 -14.52 1.31
C ALA A 22 6.28 -13.26 0.62
N ALA A 23 6.33 -13.24 -0.71
CA ALA A 23 6.79 -12.10 -1.49
C ALA A 23 5.96 -10.84 -1.21
N TYR A 24 4.64 -10.94 -1.07
CA TYR A 24 3.77 -9.81 -0.73
C TYR A 24 3.94 -9.34 0.73
N ILE A 25 4.14 -10.24 1.69
CA ILE A 25 4.46 -9.87 3.09
C ILE A 25 5.78 -9.09 3.15
N PHE A 26 6.83 -9.64 2.54
CA PHE A 26 8.15 -9.02 2.51
C PHE A 26 8.15 -7.73 1.68
N GLY A 27 7.32 -7.65 0.62
CA GLY A 27 7.06 -6.42 -0.11
C GLY A 27 6.47 -5.32 0.76
N GLY A 28 5.48 -5.65 1.59
CA GLY A 28 4.91 -4.71 2.58
C GLY A 28 5.93 -4.26 3.61
N LEU A 29 6.71 -5.19 4.16
CA LEU A 29 7.78 -4.88 5.12
C LEU A 29 8.85 -3.97 4.49
N SER A 30 9.25 -4.22 3.24
CA SER A 30 10.30 -3.45 2.60
C SER A 30 9.86 -2.05 2.20
N MET A 31 8.59 -1.88 1.85
CA MET A 31 8.07 -0.59 1.38
C MET A 31 8.06 0.49 2.47
N MET A 32 7.77 0.13 3.72
CA MET A 32 7.73 1.12 4.81
C MET A 32 9.12 1.52 5.35
N LEU A 33 10.19 0.83 4.92
CA LEU A 33 11.56 1.10 5.34
C LEU A 33 12.02 2.51 4.95
N ASN A 34 11.72 2.97 3.73
CA ASN A 34 12.20 4.26 3.21
C ASN A 34 11.75 5.45 4.08
N ILE A 35 10.46 5.49 4.42
CA ILE A 35 9.86 6.55 5.24
C ILE A 35 10.44 6.49 6.66
N ARG A 36 10.47 5.30 7.26
CA ARG A 36 10.86 5.15 8.67
C ARG A 36 12.35 5.39 8.88
N LEU A 37 13.17 5.00 7.91
CA LEU A 37 14.59 5.26 7.93
C LEU A 37 14.88 6.75 7.78
N ALA A 38 14.15 7.47 6.93
CA ALA A 38 14.26 8.93 6.85
C ALA A 38 13.96 9.60 8.21
N TYR A 39 12.92 9.15 8.94
CA TYR A 39 12.59 9.70 10.26
C TYR A 39 13.56 9.29 11.38
N SER A 40 13.89 8.00 11.48
CA SER A 40 14.75 7.45 12.55
C SER A 40 16.20 7.88 12.40
N SER A 41 16.71 7.98 11.16
CA SER A 41 18.12 8.34 10.91
C SER A 41 18.37 9.85 10.89
N ALA A 42 17.35 10.69 10.68
CA ALA A 42 17.53 12.13 10.53
C ALA A 42 18.22 12.85 11.71
N PRO A 43 17.96 12.55 13.00
CA PRO A 43 18.68 13.16 14.13
C PRO A 43 20.17 12.91 14.08
N TYR A 44 20.53 11.68 13.72
CA TYR A 44 21.91 11.22 13.71
C TYR A 44 22.64 11.64 12.44
N ALA A 45 21.93 11.72 11.32
CA ALA A 45 22.45 12.28 10.07
C ALA A 45 22.83 13.76 10.26
N LEU A 46 22.05 14.53 11.03
CA LEU A 46 22.35 15.94 11.31
C LEU A 46 23.58 16.14 12.20
N ILE A 47 23.77 15.29 13.21
CA ILE A 47 25.00 15.28 14.03
C ILE A 47 26.21 15.00 13.13
N ARG A 48 26.07 14.08 12.17
CA ARG A 48 27.13 13.76 11.19
C ARG A 48 27.40 14.92 10.22
N PHE A 49 26.36 15.55 9.71
CA PHE A 49 26.46 16.68 8.77
C PHE A 49 26.78 18.02 9.46
N LYS A 50 26.95 18.04 10.80
CA LYS A 50 27.25 19.24 11.61
C LYS A 50 26.25 20.39 11.38
N LEU A 51 24.99 20.07 11.16
CA LEU A 51 23.95 21.07 11.01
C LEU A 51 23.51 21.58 12.40
N PRO A 52 23.24 22.89 12.55
CA PRO A 52 22.89 23.45 13.85
C PRO A 52 21.55 22.86 14.33
N GLU A 53 21.47 22.54 15.62
CA GLU A 53 20.36 21.80 16.23
C GLU A 53 18.99 22.49 16.06
N ASN A 54 18.99 23.82 15.89
CA ASN A 54 17.78 24.60 15.61
C ASN A 54 17.13 24.30 14.25
N LEU A 55 17.86 23.68 13.31
CA LEU A 55 17.35 23.26 12.00
C LEU A 55 16.88 21.79 11.97
N PHE A 56 17.01 21.05 13.08
CA PHE A 56 16.70 19.61 13.15
C PHE A 56 15.27 19.29 12.70
N SER A 57 14.28 19.93 13.31
CA SER A 57 12.87 19.69 13.01
C SER A 57 12.50 20.08 11.58
N VAL A 58 13.16 21.12 11.03
CA VAL A 58 12.94 21.58 9.67
C VAL A 58 13.51 20.60 8.65
N PHE A 59 14.68 20.03 8.92
CA PHE A 59 15.31 19.03 8.05
C PHE A 59 14.50 17.73 7.99
N VAL A 60 14.16 17.15 9.14
CA VAL A 60 13.40 15.89 9.22
C VAL A 60 12.09 16.01 8.45
N ARG A 61 11.35 17.09 8.72
CA ARG A 61 10.07 17.36 8.07
C ARG A 61 10.22 17.49 6.55
N ARG A 62 11.23 18.24 6.09
CA ARG A 62 11.46 18.42 4.65
C ARG A 62 11.84 17.14 3.93
N MET A 63 12.64 16.27 4.56
CA MET A 63 13.00 14.97 3.98
C MET A 63 11.78 14.08 3.81
N ALA A 64 10.97 13.94 4.85
CA ALA A 64 9.76 13.13 4.78
C ALA A 64 8.73 13.70 3.79
N SER A 65 8.48 15.01 3.84
CA SER A 65 7.59 15.69 2.89
C SER A 65 8.07 15.57 1.44
N ALA A 66 9.39 15.60 1.19
CA ALA A 66 9.92 15.41 -0.15
C ALA A 66 9.65 13.97 -0.65
N LEU A 67 9.90 12.97 0.18
CA LEU A 67 9.63 11.57 -0.15
C LEU A 67 8.14 11.35 -0.50
N GLU A 68 7.24 11.85 0.35
CA GLU A 68 5.80 11.77 0.12
C GLU A 68 5.38 12.49 -1.17
N LEU A 69 5.90 13.70 -1.40
CA LEU A 69 5.57 14.48 -2.60
C LEU A 69 6.01 13.78 -3.89
N TRP A 70 7.23 13.24 -3.94
CA TRP A 70 7.76 12.54 -5.12
C TRP A 70 7.10 11.18 -5.38
N CYS A 71 6.36 10.66 -4.41
CA CYS A 71 5.52 9.46 -4.56
C CYS A 71 4.29 9.72 -5.46
N LEU A 72 3.72 10.94 -5.47
CA LEU A 72 2.48 11.20 -6.23
C LEU A 72 2.65 11.09 -7.76
N PRO A 73 3.67 11.71 -8.38
CA PRO A 73 3.86 11.58 -9.83
C PRO A 73 4.17 10.16 -10.26
N SER A 74 4.92 9.40 -9.46
CA SER A 74 5.24 8.01 -9.73
C SER A 74 4.02 7.10 -9.59
N MET A 75 3.18 7.30 -8.57
CA MET A 75 1.89 6.62 -8.46
C MET A 75 0.97 6.94 -9.64
N LEU A 76 0.92 8.21 -10.07
CA LEU A 76 0.13 8.60 -11.24
C LEU A 76 0.61 7.87 -12.51
N LEU A 77 1.93 7.80 -12.72
CA LEU A 77 2.51 7.08 -13.85
C LEU A 77 2.12 5.60 -13.84
N GLY A 78 2.26 4.92 -12.69
CA GLY A 78 1.86 3.51 -12.57
C GLY A 78 0.36 3.28 -12.80
N ASN A 79 -0.48 4.19 -12.32
CA ASN A 79 -1.93 4.17 -12.60
C ASN A 79 -2.23 4.34 -14.10
N ILE A 80 -1.55 5.26 -14.78
CA ILE A 80 -1.71 5.45 -16.23
C ILE A 80 -1.31 4.18 -16.99
N VAL A 81 -0.20 3.54 -16.61
CA VAL A 81 0.25 2.28 -17.22
C VAL A 81 -0.78 1.16 -17.04
N ASP A 82 -1.29 0.98 -15.81
CA ASP A 82 -2.31 -0.03 -15.52
C ASP A 82 -3.62 0.23 -16.29
N VAL A 83 -4.12 1.47 -16.28
CA VAL A 83 -5.35 1.85 -16.99
C VAL A 83 -5.16 1.72 -18.50
N ALA A 84 -4.02 2.15 -19.06
CA ALA A 84 -3.74 2.00 -20.49
C ALA A 84 -3.69 0.52 -20.90
N MET A 85 -3.11 -0.34 -20.07
CA MET A 85 -3.03 -1.78 -20.32
C MET A 85 -4.42 -2.44 -20.26
N LYS A 86 -5.23 -2.08 -19.27
CA LYS A 86 -6.63 -2.53 -19.17
C LYS A 86 -7.45 -2.02 -20.35
N SER A 87 -7.38 -0.73 -20.68
CA SER A 87 -8.07 -0.15 -21.84
C SER A 87 -7.65 -0.75 -23.18
N SER A 88 -6.45 -1.31 -23.28
CA SER A 88 -5.98 -2.01 -24.47
C SER A 88 -6.52 -3.45 -24.58
N ALA A 89 -7.02 -4.02 -23.48
CA ALA A 89 -7.76 -5.28 -23.52
C ALA A 89 -9.12 -5.06 -24.21
N LYS A 90 -9.62 -6.02 -24.99
CA LYS A 90 -11.02 -6.05 -25.48
C LYS A 90 -11.96 -6.74 -24.48
N SER A 91 -13.28 -6.73 -24.68
CA SER A 91 -14.28 -7.13 -23.65
C SER A 91 -13.94 -8.47 -22.94
N LYS A 92 -14.30 -8.59 -21.65
CA LYS A 92 -14.08 -9.79 -20.80
C LYS A 92 -14.62 -11.09 -21.43
N GLU A 93 -15.68 -10.97 -22.23
CA GLU A 93 -16.29 -12.08 -22.98
C GLU A 93 -15.38 -12.66 -24.08
N GLU A 94 -14.45 -11.87 -24.64
CA GLU A 94 -13.48 -12.36 -25.62
C GLU A 94 -12.40 -13.25 -25.00
N PHE A 95 -12.29 -13.29 -23.68
CA PHE A 95 -11.23 -14.01 -22.96
C PHE A 95 -11.77 -15.07 -21.99
N ASN A 96 -13.10 -15.12 -21.77
CA ASN A 96 -13.69 -16.11 -20.89
C ASN A 96 -13.70 -17.47 -21.59
N LEU A 97 -12.92 -18.40 -21.05
CA LEU A 97 -12.78 -19.76 -21.57
C LEU A 97 -13.87 -20.63 -20.94
N ASP A 98 -14.63 -21.34 -21.77
CA ASP A 98 -15.54 -22.35 -21.25
C ASP A 98 -14.72 -23.60 -20.92
N HIS A 99 -14.47 -23.81 -19.64
CA HIS A 99 -13.74 -24.99 -19.20
C HIS A 99 -14.59 -26.26 -19.32
N SER A 100 -15.93 -26.17 -19.29
CA SER A 100 -16.83 -27.34 -19.23
C SER A 100 -16.80 -28.23 -20.48
N GLN A 101 -16.32 -27.69 -21.61
CA GLN A 101 -16.14 -28.43 -22.85
C GLN A 101 -14.65 -28.66 -23.14
N PRO A 102 -14.24 -29.85 -23.61
CA PRO A 102 -12.90 -30.04 -24.14
C PRO A 102 -12.72 -29.07 -25.30
N THR A 103 -11.76 -28.14 -25.18
CA THR A 103 -11.47 -27.11 -26.18
C THR A 103 -10.92 -27.73 -27.46
N GLN A 104 -11.82 -28.24 -28.30
CA GLN A 104 -11.56 -28.66 -29.67
C GLN A 104 -12.15 -27.67 -30.69
N ASN A 105 -12.82 -26.60 -30.25
CA ASN A 105 -13.44 -25.61 -31.13
C ASN A 105 -12.48 -24.44 -31.42
N ASP A 106 -12.38 -24.04 -32.70
CA ASP A 106 -11.50 -22.98 -33.19
C ASP A 106 -11.70 -21.62 -32.50
N SER A 107 -12.93 -21.32 -32.07
CA SER A 107 -13.26 -20.09 -31.34
C SER A 107 -12.56 -20.02 -29.98
N GLU A 108 -12.62 -21.10 -29.19
CA GLU A 108 -11.99 -21.17 -27.87
C GLU A 108 -10.45 -21.13 -27.96
N ASN A 109 -9.86 -21.77 -28.98
CA ASN A 109 -8.42 -21.70 -29.25
C ASN A 109 -7.97 -20.27 -29.62
N THR A 110 -8.80 -19.54 -30.35
CA THR A 110 -8.53 -18.12 -30.68
C THR A 110 -8.61 -17.24 -29.43
N LYS A 111 -9.61 -17.46 -28.55
CA LYS A 111 -9.71 -16.76 -27.25
C LYS A 111 -8.50 -17.06 -26.35
N LEU A 112 -8.03 -18.31 -26.34
CA LEU A 112 -6.83 -18.73 -25.62
C LEU A 112 -5.59 -17.97 -26.10
N GLY A 113 -5.37 -17.88 -27.42
CA GLY A 113 -4.27 -17.11 -28.01
C GLY A 113 -4.29 -15.64 -27.59
N LYS A 114 -5.47 -15.02 -27.62
CA LYS A 114 -5.66 -13.63 -27.16
C LYS A 114 -5.35 -13.47 -25.67
N LEU A 115 -5.78 -14.41 -24.82
CA LEU A 115 -5.52 -14.42 -23.38
C LEU A 115 -4.01 -14.48 -23.09
N ILE A 116 -3.28 -15.38 -23.76
CA ILE A 116 -1.84 -15.54 -23.58
C ILE A 116 -1.09 -14.27 -24.01
N LEU A 117 -1.49 -13.67 -25.14
CA LEU A 117 -0.93 -12.41 -25.61
C LEU A 117 -1.10 -11.32 -24.55
N MET A 118 -2.30 -11.16 -23.98
CA MET A 118 -2.57 -10.19 -22.92
C MET A 118 -1.75 -10.46 -21.65
N LYS A 119 -1.59 -11.73 -21.25
CA LYS A 119 -0.72 -12.10 -20.11
C LYS A 119 0.75 -11.75 -20.39
N ARG A 120 1.24 -11.88 -21.64
CA ARG A 120 2.57 -11.40 -22.04
C ARG A 120 2.68 -9.89 -21.96
N TRP A 121 1.69 -9.14 -22.43
CA TRP A 121 1.69 -7.67 -22.29
C TRP A 121 1.75 -7.26 -20.82
N LYS A 122 0.98 -7.93 -19.95
CA LYS A 122 1.07 -7.74 -18.49
C LYS A 122 2.46 -8.03 -17.94
N TYR A 123 3.06 -9.14 -18.38
CA TYR A 123 4.40 -9.50 -17.96
C TYR A 123 5.43 -8.42 -18.33
N ILE A 124 5.35 -7.88 -19.54
CA ILE A 124 6.32 -6.88 -20.04
C ILE A 124 6.11 -5.50 -19.41
N TRP A 125 4.86 -5.06 -19.20
CA TRP A 125 4.57 -3.69 -18.76
C TRP A 125 4.34 -3.52 -17.26
N ILE A 126 3.98 -4.60 -16.55
CA ILE A 126 3.70 -4.54 -15.11
C ILE A 126 4.74 -5.36 -14.34
N ILE A 127 4.89 -6.65 -14.66
CA ILE A 127 5.70 -7.58 -13.86
C ILE A 127 7.19 -7.28 -13.99
N TYR A 128 7.70 -7.14 -15.22
CA TYR A 128 9.12 -6.86 -15.45
C TYR A 128 9.57 -5.52 -14.85
N PRO A 129 8.84 -4.40 -15.04
CA PRO A 129 9.13 -3.15 -14.34
C PRO A 129 9.03 -3.28 -12.83
N SER A 130 8.08 -4.07 -12.31
CA SER A 130 7.95 -4.33 -10.86
C SER A 130 9.19 -5.01 -10.28
N ILE A 131 9.76 -5.99 -10.99
CA ILE A 131 11.01 -6.63 -10.57
C ILE A 131 12.16 -5.63 -10.58
N LEU A 132 12.27 -4.82 -11.64
CA LEU A 132 13.29 -3.78 -11.72
C LEU A 132 13.16 -2.76 -10.59
N THR A 133 11.94 -2.38 -10.20
CA THR A 133 11.71 -1.42 -9.12
C THR A 133 12.05 -2.01 -7.75
N MET A 134 11.79 -3.31 -7.53
CA MET A 134 12.22 -4.02 -6.31
C MET A 134 13.74 -4.08 -6.18
N TRP A 135 14.47 -4.36 -7.27
CA TRP A 135 15.94 -4.31 -7.27
C TRP A 135 16.47 -2.89 -7.14
N SER A 136 15.78 -1.90 -7.73
CA SER A 136 16.15 -0.49 -7.59
C SER A 136 16.01 -0.02 -6.15
N ASP A 137 14.98 -0.48 -5.41
CA ASP A 137 14.81 -0.20 -3.98
C ASP A 137 15.95 -0.79 -3.13
N PHE A 138 16.43 -2.00 -3.46
CA PHE A 138 17.63 -2.53 -2.81
C PHE A 138 18.89 -1.67 -3.10
N ILE A 139 19.07 -1.23 -4.35
CA ILE A 139 20.22 -0.41 -4.75
C ILE A 139 20.17 0.97 -4.08
N THR A 140 18.99 1.58 -3.90
CA THR A 140 18.88 2.88 -3.23
C THR A 140 19.33 2.80 -1.79
N TYR A 141 19.03 1.72 -1.06
CA TYR A 141 19.55 1.52 0.30
C TYR A 141 21.07 1.32 0.34
N LEU A 142 21.66 0.64 -0.65
CA LEU A 142 23.12 0.54 -0.77
C LEU A 142 23.75 1.91 -1.01
N ILE A 143 23.19 2.70 -1.92
CA ILE A 143 23.65 4.07 -2.19
C ILE A 143 23.50 4.93 -0.93
N LEU A 144 22.39 4.79 -0.21
CA LEU A 144 22.15 5.52 1.03
C LEU A 144 23.20 5.19 2.10
N LEU A 145 23.55 3.91 2.25
CA LEU A 145 24.64 3.49 3.13
C LEU A 145 25.98 4.11 2.72
N ILE A 146 26.31 4.11 1.43
CA ILE A 146 27.55 4.69 0.90
C ILE A 146 27.60 6.20 1.18
N VAL A 147 26.52 6.93 0.89
CA VAL A 147 26.42 8.37 1.15
C VAL A 147 26.50 8.69 2.64
N TYR A 148 26.01 7.78 3.50
CA TYR A 148 26.08 7.93 4.94
C TYR A 148 27.48 7.63 5.53
N VAL A 149 28.17 6.61 5.01
CA VAL A 149 29.48 6.16 5.51
C VAL A 149 30.64 7.00 4.97
N ILE A 150 30.56 7.49 3.72
CA ILE A 150 31.68 8.17 3.07
C ILE A 150 31.66 9.69 3.36
N GLY A 151 32.75 10.17 3.97
CA GLY A 151 33.09 11.59 4.12
C GLY A 151 32.92 12.12 5.55
N ASP A 152 33.88 12.94 6.01
CA ASP A 152 33.91 13.51 7.37
C ASP A 152 32.86 14.59 7.63
N GLN A 153 32.29 15.18 6.57
CA GLN A 153 31.19 16.15 6.67
C GLN A 153 29.94 15.78 5.87
N GLY A 154 29.98 14.75 5.00
CA GLY A 154 28.82 14.23 4.25
C GLY A 154 28.12 15.23 3.32
N ASN A 155 27.64 14.79 2.15
CA ASN A 155 26.94 15.68 1.22
C ASN A 155 25.43 15.67 1.47
N VAL A 156 24.92 16.65 2.21
CA VAL A 156 23.49 16.82 2.53
C VAL A 156 22.64 16.88 1.26
N THR A 157 23.13 17.52 0.20
CA THR A 157 22.43 17.61 -1.10
C THR A 157 22.35 16.24 -1.77
N GLY A 158 23.40 15.44 -1.69
CA GLY A 158 23.40 14.06 -2.20
C GLY A 158 22.42 13.18 -1.42
N TYR A 159 22.40 13.30 -0.10
CA TYR A 159 21.45 12.58 0.76
C TYR A 159 19.99 12.93 0.44
N TYR A 160 19.69 14.23 0.23
CA TYR A 160 18.35 14.68 -0.20
C TYR A 160 17.97 14.11 -1.58
N ALA A 161 18.90 14.12 -2.54
CA ALA A 161 18.64 13.61 -3.88
C ALA A 161 18.33 12.10 -3.87
N VAL A 162 19.05 11.31 -3.05
CA VAL A 162 18.80 9.88 -2.90
C VAL A 162 17.41 9.62 -2.30
N ILE A 163 17.00 10.40 -1.29
CA ILE A 163 15.66 10.29 -0.68
C ILE A 163 14.55 10.68 -1.67
N ALA A 164 14.76 11.71 -2.48
CA ALA A 164 13.78 12.09 -3.51
C ALA A 164 13.62 10.98 -4.58
N ILE A 165 14.73 10.39 -5.02
CA ILE A 165 14.73 9.26 -5.98
C ILE A 165 14.07 8.02 -5.36
N SER A 166 14.32 7.72 -4.09
CA SER A 166 13.68 6.58 -3.41
C SER A 166 12.17 6.79 -3.26
N GLY A 167 11.70 8.02 -2.98
CA GLY A 167 10.27 8.34 -2.98
C GLY A 167 9.59 8.11 -4.33
N PHE A 168 10.29 8.44 -5.44
CA PHE A 168 9.80 8.15 -6.78
C PHE A 168 9.72 6.63 -7.05
N ILE A 169 10.77 5.88 -6.71
CA ILE A 169 10.80 4.41 -6.87
C ILE A 169 9.71 3.76 -6.02
N PHE A 170 9.52 4.22 -4.78
CA PHE A 170 8.49 3.76 -3.88
C PHE A 170 7.07 3.87 -4.47
N GLY A 171 6.71 5.03 -5.04
CA GLY A 171 5.36 5.23 -5.59
C GLY A 171 5.06 4.40 -6.85
N ILE A 172 6.04 4.19 -7.73
CA ILE A 172 5.89 3.25 -8.86
C ILE A 172 5.80 1.82 -8.34
N ASN A 173 6.65 1.44 -7.37
CA ASN A 173 6.69 0.08 -6.87
C ASN A 173 5.36 -0.32 -6.21
N MET A 174 4.78 0.59 -5.40
CA MET A 174 3.45 0.44 -4.81
C MET A 174 2.37 0.16 -5.85
N THR A 175 2.31 0.98 -6.90
CA THR A 175 1.26 0.83 -7.93
C THR A 175 1.43 -0.41 -8.78
N LEU A 176 2.68 -0.75 -9.15
CA LEU A 176 2.96 -1.97 -9.90
C LEU A 176 2.67 -3.24 -9.08
N LEU A 177 2.94 -3.24 -7.78
CA LEU A 177 2.62 -4.34 -6.88
C LEU A 177 1.11 -4.61 -6.81
N TYR A 178 0.32 -3.54 -6.72
CA TYR A 178 -1.14 -3.62 -6.68
C TYR A 178 -1.71 -4.07 -8.04
N ALA A 179 -1.08 -3.64 -9.14
CA ALA A 179 -1.45 -4.03 -10.50
C ALA A 179 -1.03 -5.47 -10.85
N ALA A 180 0.03 -5.99 -10.23
CA ALA A 180 0.55 -7.34 -10.48
C ALA A 180 -0.47 -8.41 -10.07
N ASP A 181 -0.89 -8.40 -8.81
CA ASP A 181 -1.91 -9.31 -8.28
C ASP A 181 -2.65 -8.69 -7.09
N TRP A 182 -3.90 -8.32 -7.33
CA TRP A 182 -4.73 -7.69 -6.30
C TRP A 182 -5.16 -8.66 -5.19
N ARG A 183 -5.08 -9.98 -5.41
CA ARG A 183 -5.54 -10.99 -4.44
C ARG A 183 -4.74 -11.02 -3.15
N TYR A 184 -3.46 -10.67 -3.23
CA TYR A 184 -2.51 -10.68 -2.12
C TYR A 184 -2.35 -9.30 -1.46
N ILE A 185 -3.08 -8.26 -1.92
CA ILE A 185 -3.05 -6.91 -1.32
C ILE A 185 -3.32 -6.93 0.19
N PRO A 186 -4.33 -7.65 0.73
CA PRO A 186 -4.57 -7.67 2.17
C PRO A 186 -3.38 -8.21 2.98
N VAL A 187 -2.70 -9.22 2.45
CA VAL A 187 -1.50 -9.81 3.05
C VAL A 187 -0.32 -8.82 2.98
N TYR A 188 -0.20 -8.10 1.88
CA TYR A 188 0.78 -7.02 1.73
C TYR A 188 0.55 -5.88 2.73
N ILE A 189 -0.70 -5.42 2.91
CA ILE A 189 -1.06 -4.39 3.90
C ILE A 189 -0.77 -4.87 5.33
N ALA A 190 -0.96 -6.16 5.60
CA ALA A 190 -0.55 -6.74 6.88
C ALA A 190 0.97 -6.67 7.09
N GLY A 191 1.77 -6.93 6.04
CA GLY A 191 3.22 -6.72 6.07
C GLY A 191 3.59 -5.26 6.33
N GLU A 192 3.01 -4.32 5.58
CA GLU A 192 3.24 -2.88 5.69
C GLU A 192 2.97 -2.36 7.12
N ASN A 193 1.82 -2.70 7.69
CA ASN A 193 1.43 -2.28 9.05
C ASN A 193 2.09 -3.07 10.19
N SER A 194 2.79 -4.16 9.88
CA SER A 194 3.62 -4.90 10.86
C SER A 194 5.02 -4.31 11.01
N PHE A 195 5.49 -3.57 10.00
CA PHE A 195 6.82 -2.99 9.99
C PHE A 195 7.12 -2.05 11.19
N PRO A 196 6.17 -1.21 11.64
CA PRO A 196 6.34 -0.38 12.83
C PRO A 196 6.66 -1.14 14.12
N MET A 197 5.99 -2.28 14.30
CA MET A 197 6.21 -3.16 15.43
C MET A 197 7.59 -3.83 15.31
N LEU A 198 7.94 -4.34 14.13
CA LEU A 198 9.25 -4.96 13.87
C LEU A 198 10.41 -4.02 14.20
N THR A 199 10.35 -2.80 13.72
CA THR A 199 11.39 -1.78 13.97
C THR A 199 11.47 -1.36 15.43
N SER A 200 10.34 -1.25 16.12
CA SER A 200 10.34 -0.99 17.58
C SER A 200 11.06 -2.10 18.35
N ILE A 201 10.83 -3.36 17.98
CA ILE A 201 11.50 -4.52 18.57
C ILE A 201 13.01 -4.48 18.28
N MET A 202 13.40 -4.13 17.05
CA MET A 202 14.82 -3.99 16.68
C MET A 202 15.50 -2.88 17.47
N HIS A 203 14.91 -1.70 17.56
CA HIS A 203 15.45 -0.60 18.38
C HIS A 203 15.62 -0.98 19.84
N TYR A 204 14.67 -1.73 20.40
CA TYR A 204 14.76 -2.24 21.77
C TYR A 204 15.99 -3.14 21.96
N PHE A 205 16.20 -4.12 21.06
CA PHE A 205 17.39 -4.99 21.12
C PHE A 205 18.70 -4.24 20.87
N THR A 206 18.74 -3.35 19.88
CA THR A 206 19.94 -2.55 19.59
C THR A 206 20.33 -1.67 20.78
N THR A 207 19.35 -1.07 21.45
CA THR A 207 19.59 -0.26 22.66
C THR A 207 20.04 -1.12 23.84
N LEU A 208 19.52 -2.33 24.01
CA LEU A 208 19.97 -3.25 25.06
C LEU A 208 21.44 -3.66 24.88
N ILE A 209 21.86 -3.95 23.64
CA ILE A 209 23.21 -4.43 23.36
C ILE A 209 24.23 -3.28 23.34
N PHE A 210 23.86 -2.14 22.76
CA PHE A 210 24.78 -1.04 22.45
C PHE A 210 24.45 0.29 23.15
N GLY A 211 23.51 0.31 24.10
CA GLY A 211 23.09 1.54 24.79
C GLY A 211 24.14 2.14 25.73
N ASN A 212 25.25 1.44 26.01
CA ASN A 212 26.31 1.97 26.85
C ASN A 212 27.19 3.00 26.11
N ARG A 213 26.78 4.27 26.19
CA ARG A 213 27.44 5.43 25.55
C ARG A 213 28.90 5.65 25.96
N ARG A 214 29.37 5.06 27.07
CA ARG A 214 30.79 5.18 27.48
C ARG A 214 31.73 4.29 26.67
N LYS A 215 31.22 3.22 26.04
CA LYS A 215 32.02 2.24 25.30
C LYS A 215 31.80 2.32 23.79
N TRP A 216 30.60 2.74 23.37
CA TRP A 216 30.20 2.75 21.97
C TRP A 216 29.68 4.11 21.56
N ASN A 217 29.91 4.45 20.29
CA ASN A 217 29.21 5.55 19.61
C ASN A 217 27.79 5.07 19.25
N SER A 218 26.94 4.89 20.28
CA SER A 218 25.62 4.26 20.20
C SER A 218 24.76 4.87 19.10
N ASP A 219 24.81 6.20 18.96
CA ASP A 219 24.02 6.98 18.03
C ASP A 219 24.33 6.66 16.55
N PHE A 220 25.61 6.47 16.21
CA PHE A 220 26.03 6.06 14.86
C PHE A 220 25.74 4.58 14.58
N LEU A 221 25.92 3.74 15.60
CA LEU A 221 25.77 2.30 15.47
C LEU A 221 24.29 1.91 15.26
N ILE A 222 23.36 2.57 15.96
CA ILE A 222 21.92 2.33 15.81
C ILE A 222 21.47 2.56 14.36
N VAL A 223 21.87 3.70 13.76
CA VAL A 223 21.50 4.02 12.37
C VAL A 223 22.15 3.08 11.37
N THR A 224 23.40 2.71 11.60
CA THR A 224 24.09 1.76 10.73
C THR A 224 23.38 0.40 10.74
N ILE A 225 22.92 -0.06 11.91
CA ILE A 225 22.16 -1.31 12.04
C ILE A 225 20.82 -1.22 11.32
N ASP A 226 20.08 -0.11 11.46
CA ASP A 226 18.80 0.08 10.76
C ASP A 226 18.96 0.03 9.24
N ILE A 227 19.98 0.72 8.69
CA ILE A 227 20.29 0.68 7.26
C ILE A 227 20.70 -0.73 6.83
N CYS A 228 21.52 -1.44 7.61
CA CYS A 228 21.91 -2.82 7.30
C CYS A 228 20.70 -3.77 7.28
N VAL A 229 19.78 -3.66 8.22
CA VAL A 229 18.56 -4.47 8.22
C VAL A 229 17.67 -4.12 7.03
N ALA A 230 17.56 -2.83 6.69
CA ALA A 230 16.82 -2.40 5.50
C ALA A 230 17.35 -3.05 4.22
N ILE A 231 18.68 -3.12 4.07
CA ILE A 231 19.35 -3.78 2.95
C ILE A 231 19.04 -5.28 2.93
N ILE A 232 19.04 -5.95 4.09
CA ILE A 232 18.73 -7.39 4.16
C ILE A 232 17.27 -7.65 3.77
N ILE A 233 16.32 -6.89 4.34
CA ILE A 233 14.89 -7.06 4.05
C ILE A 233 14.63 -6.79 2.56
N SER A 234 15.12 -5.67 2.01
CA SER A 234 14.93 -5.34 0.59
C SER A 234 15.58 -6.35 -0.36
N LEU A 235 16.74 -6.92 0.00
CA LEU A 235 17.37 -8.00 -0.77
C LEU A 235 16.51 -9.27 -0.79
N VAL A 236 16.02 -9.70 0.39
CA VAL A 236 15.15 -10.87 0.50
C VAL A 236 13.86 -10.63 -0.31
N THR A 237 13.27 -9.43 -0.21
CA THR A 237 12.11 -9.06 -1.03
C THR A 237 12.40 -9.16 -2.52
N ALA A 238 13.50 -8.57 -3.01
CA ALA A 238 13.85 -8.59 -4.43
C ALA A 238 14.07 -10.02 -4.95
N ILE A 239 14.73 -10.89 -4.16
CA ILE A 239 14.92 -12.31 -4.50
C ILE A 239 13.58 -13.04 -4.53
N LEU A 240 12.74 -12.89 -3.50
CA LEU A 240 11.43 -13.54 -3.44
C LEU A 240 10.51 -13.07 -4.57
N TRP A 241 10.52 -11.78 -4.89
CA TRP A 241 9.72 -11.20 -5.98
C TRP A 241 10.18 -11.73 -7.34
N THR A 242 11.49 -11.75 -7.58
CA THR A 242 12.09 -12.31 -8.80
C THR A 242 11.75 -13.79 -8.92
N TYR A 243 11.95 -14.58 -7.87
CA TYR A 243 11.67 -16.01 -7.89
C TYR A 243 10.18 -16.31 -8.09
N SER A 244 9.29 -15.53 -7.46
CA SER A 244 7.85 -15.75 -7.55
C SER A 244 7.29 -15.54 -8.97
N TYR A 245 7.90 -14.67 -9.77
CA TYR A 245 7.45 -14.36 -11.13
C TYR A 245 8.33 -14.92 -12.26
N LEU A 246 9.60 -15.25 -12.01
CA LEU A 246 10.50 -15.86 -13.00
C LEU A 246 10.64 -17.37 -12.85
N SER A 247 10.34 -17.95 -11.69
CA SER A 247 10.46 -19.40 -11.53
C SER A 247 9.39 -20.10 -12.35
N ASN A 248 9.80 -21.03 -13.22
CA ASN A 248 8.89 -21.93 -13.89
C ASN A 248 8.19 -22.79 -12.83
N HIS A 249 6.90 -22.55 -12.61
CA HIS A 249 6.07 -23.40 -11.77
C HIS A 249 6.08 -24.83 -12.36
N GLY A 250 6.28 -25.82 -11.49
CA GLY A 250 6.84 -27.11 -11.85
C GLY A 250 6.11 -27.83 -12.99
N LYS A 251 6.91 -28.48 -13.85
CA LYS A 251 6.45 -29.55 -14.74
C LYS A 251 5.91 -30.67 -13.86
N ASP A 252 4.60 -30.80 -13.73
CA ASP A 252 4.07 -32.12 -13.41
C ASP A 252 4.43 -33.03 -14.60
N ASN A 253 5.13 -34.13 -14.31
CA ASN A 253 5.70 -35.08 -15.28
C ASN A 253 4.64 -35.87 -16.09
N ALA A 254 3.52 -35.26 -16.45
CA ALA A 254 2.60 -35.75 -17.45
C ALA A 254 2.56 -34.70 -18.56
N ASN A 255 3.00 -35.08 -19.76
CA ASN A 255 3.14 -34.26 -20.97
C ASN A 255 1.85 -33.59 -21.49
N LYS A 256 0.87 -33.25 -20.66
CA LYS A 256 -0.35 -32.55 -21.05
C LYS A 256 -0.94 -31.78 -19.86
N PHE A 257 -1.25 -30.50 -20.04
CA PHE A 257 -1.93 -29.64 -19.06
C PHE A 257 -3.31 -30.15 -18.67
N LYS A 258 -3.50 -30.70 -17.46
CA LYS A 258 -4.83 -31.07 -16.94
C LYS A 258 -5.57 -29.84 -16.41
N PHE A 259 -6.58 -29.37 -17.13
CA PHE A 259 -7.56 -28.42 -16.61
C PHE A 259 -8.52 -29.19 -15.72
N ASN A 260 -8.63 -28.83 -14.44
CA ASN A 260 -9.69 -29.37 -13.60
C ASN A 260 -10.93 -28.49 -13.78
N THR A 261 -11.91 -29.00 -14.52
CA THR A 261 -13.27 -28.46 -14.52
C THR A 261 -13.94 -28.81 -13.22
N ASN A 262 -14.25 -27.79 -12.42
CA ASN A 262 -15.08 -27.86 -11.23
C ASN A 262 -14.56 -28.78 -10.11
N ALA A 263 -13.95 -28.18 -9.10
CA ALA A 263 -14.09 -28.63 -7.73
C ALA A 263 -14.47 -27.42 -6.87
N ALA A 264 -15.75 -27.04 -6.93
CA ALA A 264 -16.42 -26.59 -5.73
C ALA A 264 -16.72 -27.86 -4.91
N TYR A 265 -16.41 -27.81 -3.61
CA TYR A 265 -16.52 -28.87 -2.59
C TYR A 265 -15.40 -29.91 -2.55
N ASP A 266 -14.59 -29.88 -1.48
CA ASP A 266 -14.97 -30.57 -0.24
C ASP A 266 -14.27 -30.00 0.98
N ALA A 267 -15.06 -29.46 1.92
CA ALA A 267 -14.60 -29.12 3.25
C ALA A 267 -14.49 -30.35 4.17
N TYR A 268 -15.16 -31.48 3.91
CA TYR A 268 -15.02 -32.70 4.71
C TYR A 268 -15.42 -33.95 3.92
N GLY A 269 -14.46 -34.83 3.61
CA GLY A 269 -14.73 -36.24 3.27
C GLY A 269 -14.58 -36.63 1.80
N THR A 270 -13.47 -37.32 1.50
CA THR A 270 -13.29 -38.35 0.45
C THR A 270 -14.35 -38.44 -0.66
N ALA A 271 -13.98 -38.08 -1.90
CA ALA A 271 -14.26 -38.91 -3.09
C ALA A 271 -13.57 -38.40 -4.39
N GLY A 272 -13.04 -39.37 -5.16
CA GLY A 272 -13.24 -39.45 -6.61
C GLY A 272 -12.69 -38.32 -7.48
N ALA A 273 -11.39 -38.37 -7.79
CA ALA A 273 -10.81 -37.62 -8.90
C ALA A 273 -11.53 -37.97 -10.23
N LYS A 274 -12.40 -37.09 -10.74
CA LYS A 274 -12.72 -37.07 -12.16
C LYS A 274 -11.54 -36.42 -12.88
N THR A 275 -10.76 -37.24 -13.57
CA THR A 275 -9.61 -36.82 -14.38
C THR A 275 -10.05 -35.85 -15.48
N GLY A 276 -9.76 -34.57 -15.32
CA GLY A 276 -9.83 -33.59 -16.41
C GLY A 276 -8.91 -34.00 -17.56
N THR A 277 -9.45 -34.00 -18.78
CA THR A 277 -8.68 -34.23 -20.01
C THR A 277 -7.66 -33.12 -20.19
N ALA A 278 -6.44 -33.50 -20.49
CA ALA A 278 -5.36 -32.56 -20.60
C ALA A 278 -5.36 -31.84 -21.96
N ARG A 279 -5.27 -30.51 -21.99
CA ARG A 279 -5.27 -29.70 -23.23
C ARG A 279 -3.94 -29.89 -23.95
N ASP A 280 -4.03 -30.18 -25.24
CA ASP A 280 -2.88 -30.24 -26.14
C ASP A 280 -2.76 -28.87 -26.84
N ILE A 281 -1.73 -28.11 -26.47
CA ILE A 281 -1.42 -26.80 -27.07
C ILE A 281 -0.60 -27.00 -28.36
N GLY A 282 0.04 -28.16 -28.48
CA GLY A 282 0.74 -28.60 -29.68
C GLY A 282 -0.18 -29.30 -30.68
N GLY A 283 0.31 -29.45 -31.92
CA GLY A 283 -0.39 -30.16 -32.98
C GLY A 283 -1.43 -29.32 -33.72
N ASN A 284 -2.61 -29.90 -33.98
CA ASN A 284 -3.60 -29.38 -34.93
C ASN A 284 -4.30 -28.07 -34.51
N HIS A 285 -4.09 -27.60 -33.28
CA HIS A 285 -4.74 -26.41 -32.73
C HIS A 285 -3.81 -25.18 -32.65
N ALA A 286 -2.50 -25.37 -32.86
CA ALA A 286 -1.49 -24.33 -32.71
C ALA A 286 -1.71 -23.13 -33.65
N ASP A 287 -2.22 -23.38 -34.86
CA ASP A 287 -2.46 -22.32 -35.86
C ASP A 287 -3.54 -21.32 -35.41
N LYS A 288 -4.61 -21.81 -34.77
CA LYS A 288 -5.68 -20.95 -34.24
C LYS A 288 -5.27 -20.20 -32.98
N ILE A 289 -4.44 -20.82 -32.13
CA ILE A 289 -3.84 -20.14 -30.98
C ILE A 289 -2.89 -19.04 -31.47
N LYS A 290 -2.08 -19.32 -32.50
CA LYS A 290 -1.19 -18.34 -33.13
C LYS A 290 -1.97 -17.19 -33.76
N GLU A 291 -3.08 -17.47 -34.44
CA GLU A 291 -3.99 -16.46 -34.99
C GLU A 291 -4.51 -15.51 -33.89
N GLY A 292 -5.00 -16.08 -32.77
CA GLY A 292 -5.42 -15.30 -31.60
C GLY A 292 -4.28 -14.54 -30.91
N ALA A 293 -3.06 -15.06 -30.97
CA ALA A 293 -1.86 -14.44 -30.40
C ALA A 293 -1.21 -13.36 -31.31
N GLY A 294 -1.89 -12.93 -32.37
CA GLY A 294 -1.37 -11.91 -33.29
C GLY A 294 -0.28 -12.42 -34.23
N GLY A 295 -0.24 -13.72 -34.50
CA GLY A 295 0.73 -14.36 -35.39
C GLY A 295 2.02 -14.85 -34.71
N ASP A 296 2.17 -14.67 -33.39
CA ASP A 296 3.37 -15.10 -32.67
C ASP A 296 3.38 -16.62 -32.44
N ALA A 297 4.33 -17.30 -33.09
CA ALA A 297 4.46 -18.76 -33.02
C ALA A 297 4.94 -19.26 -31.65
N TYR A 298 5.68 -18.45 -30.87
CA TYR A 298 6.18 -18.87 -29.55
C TYR A 298 5.04 -18.98 -28.54
N LEU A 299 4.05 -18.09 -28.61
CA LEU A 299 2.89 -18.09 -27.71
C LEU A 299 1.95 -19.29 -27.94
N ALA A 300 2.01 -19.90 -29.13
CA ALA A 300 1.29 -21.13 -29.46
C ALA A 300 2.06 -22.41 -29.07
N THR A 301 3.13 -22.29 -28.29
CA THR A 301 3.88 -23.43 -27.74
C THR A 301 3.56 -23.65 -26.26
N GLU A 302 3.73 -24.90 -25.82
CA GLU A 302 3.60 -25.30 -24.42
C GLU A 302 4.51 -24.47 -23.49
N ASP A 303 5.72 -24.16 -23.92
CA ASP A 303 6.70 -23.37 -23.16
C ASP A 303 6.26 -21.90 -23.00
N GLY A 304 5.83 -21.28 -24.11
CA GLY A 304 5.33 -19.90 -24.09
C GLY A 304 4.08 -19.75 -23.22
N PHE A 305 3.24 -20.77 -23.18
CA PHE A 305 2.06 -20.82 -22.34
C PHE A 305 2.39 -21.00 -20.85
N GLN A 306 3.25 -21.97 -20.51
CA GLN A 306 3.73 -22.24 -19.15
C GLN A 306 4.34 -20.99 -18.50
N LYS A 307 5.10 -20.22 -19.30
CA LYS A 307 5.75 -19.00 -18.84
C LYS A 307 4.77 -17.96 -18.27
N TYR A 308 3.60 -17.82 -18.87
CA TYR A 308 2.61 -16.80 -18.47
C TYR A 308 1.45 -17.37 -17.66
N TRP A 309 1.41 -18.68 -17.45
CA TRP A 309 0.30 -19.44 -16.89
C TRP A 309 -0.20 -18.94 -15.52
N HIS A 310 0.74 -18.58 -14.66
CA HIS A 310 0.51 -18.15 -13.29
C HIS A 310 0.08 -16.67 -13.17
N LEU A 311 0.19 -15.89 -14.24
CA LEU A 311 -0.18 -14.48 -14.24
C LEU A 311 -1.69 -14.29 -14.41
N LEU A 312 -2.27 -13.52 -13.48
CA LEU A 312 -3.66 -13.12 -13.58
C LEU A 312 -3.83 -12.22 -14.82
N PRO A 313 -4.73 -12.54 -15.75
CA PRO A 313 -4.96 -11.69 -16.92
C PRO A 313 -5.48 -10.31 -16.50
N PRO A 314 -5.21 -9.25 -17.28
CA PRO A 314 -5.87 -7.97 -17.05
C PRO A 314 -7.36 -8.12 -17.34
N ASN A 315 -8.17 -7.92 -16.30
CA ASN A 315 -9.61 -7.83 -16.48
C ASN A 315 -9.95 -6.48 -17.11
N ASN A 316 -10.83 -6.54 -18.09
CA ASN A 316 -11.22 -5.36 -18.82
C ASN A 316 -12.37 -4.62 -18.14
N TYR A 317 -12.34 -3.29 -18.22
CA TYR A 317 -13.43 -2.43 -17.77
C TYR A 317 -14.62 -2.59 -18.71
N THR A 318 -15.62 -3.42 -18.37
CA THR A 318 -16.87 -3.39 -19.15
C THR A 318 -17.57 -2.06 -18.88
N GLY A 319 -17.94 -1.34 -19.94
CA GLY A 319 -18.51 0.02 -19.87
C GLY A 319 -19.84 0.15 -19.11
N THR A 320 -20.41 -0.96 -18.63
CA THR A 320 -21.64 -1.01 -17.83
C THR A 320 -21.40 -1.19 -16.33
N SER A 321 -20.15 -1.29 -15.87
CA SER A 321 -19.81 -1.83 -14.54
C SER A 321 -19.07 -0.89 -13.57
N PHE A 322 -18.86 0.39 -13.94
CA PHE A 322 -18.20 1.36 -13.08
C PHE A 322 -19.15 2.50 -12.67
N PRO A 323 -19.32 2.79 -11.36
CA PRO A 323 -18.93 2.00 -10.18
C PRO A 323 -19.97 0.91 -9.84
N TYR A 324 -19.53 -0.31 -9.44
CA TYR A 324 -20.43 -1.26 -8.80
C TYR A 324 -21.01 -0.62 -7.53
N PRO A 325 -22.34 -0.51 -7.36
CA PRO A 325 -22.93 0.13 -6.19
C PRO A 325 -22.45 -0.45 -4.86
N THR A 326 -22.16 -1.75 -4.85
CA THR A 326 -21.68 -2.52 -3.70
C THR A 326 -20.23 -2.25 -3.34
N SER A 327 -19.43 -1.75 -4.28
CA SER A 327 -18.03 -1.34 -4.06
C SER A 327 -17.87 0.10 -3.56
N ILE A 328 -18.93 0.91 -3.57
CA ILE A 328 -18.86 2.33 -3.16
C ILE A 328 -18.49 2.48 -1.68
N VAL A 329 -19.09 1.67 -0.79
CA VAL A 329 -18.83 1.76 0.65
C VAL A 329 -17.37 1.40 0.98
N PRO A 330 -16.80 0.27 0.51
CA PRO A 330 -15.38 -0.02 0.70
C PRO A 330 -14.45 1.04 0.06
N ALA A 331 -14.80 1.60 -1.11
CA ALA A 331 -14.02 2.69 -1.71
C ALA A 331 -13.99 3.94 -0.81
N LEU A 332 -15.14 4.32 -0.24
CA LEU A 332 -15.23 5.42 0.72
C LEU A 332 -14.42 5.12 1.99
N MET A 333 -14.39 3.88 2.47
CA MET A 333 -13.55 3.48 3.59
C MET A 333 -12.06 3.70 3.28
N ILE A 334 -11.59 3.34 2.08
CA ILE A 334 -10.20 3.59 1.65
C ILE A 334 -9.93 5.11 1.57
N MET A 335 -10.80 5.88 0.92
CA MET A 335 -10.59 7.32 0.73
C MET A 335 -10.65 8.09 2.07
N ILE A 336 -11.62 7.79 2.95
CA ILE A 336 -11.75 8.43 4.26
C ILE A 336 -10.69 7.93 5.23
N GLY A 337 -10.37 6.63 5.17
CA GLY A 337 -9.26 6.00 5.85
C GLY A 337 -7.96 6.71 5.51
N MET A 338 -7.46 6.53 4.29
CA MET A 338 -6.17 7.05 3.85
C MET A 338 -6.11 8.58 3.85
N GLY A 339 -7.13 9.26 3.33
CA GLY A 339 -7.05 10.70 3.04
C GLY A 339 -7.02 11.61 4.26
N PHE A 340 -7.88 11.37 5.27
CA PHE A 340 -8.07 12.34 6.36
C PHE A 340 -7.13 12.16 7.56
N VAL A 341 -6.31 11.11 7.59
CA VAL A 341 -5.46 10.82 8.76
C VAL A 341 -4.49 11.96 9.04
N TYR A 342 -3.81 12.47 8.01
CA TYR A 342 -2.81 13.53 8.13
C TYR A 342 -3.37 14.95 8.25
N CYS A 343 -4.70 15.11 8.22
CA CYS A 343 -5.31 16.39 8.58
C CYS A 343 -5.16 16.66 10.08
N ILE A 344 -5.16 15.61 10.92
CA ILE A 344 -5.14 15.71 12.38
C ILE A 344 -3.87 15.10 12.97
N TYR A 345 -3.48 13.89 12.55
CA TYR A 345 -2.34 13.17 13.11
C TYR A 345 -1.10 13.34 12.23
N PRO A 346 0.12 13.52 12.76
CA PRO A 346 0.45 13.69 14.18
C PRO A 346 0.31 15.15 14.66
N GLY A 347 0.14 16.11 13.74
CA GLY A 347 0.34 17.53 14.00
C GLY A 347 -0.61 18.15 15.03
N ILE A 348 -1.92 17.91 14.92
CA ILE A 348 -2.94 18.42 15.84
C ILE A 348 -3.08 17.48 17.04
N ALA A 349 -3.24 16.18 16.80
CA ALA A 349 -3.28 15.16 17.85
C ALA A 349 -2.23 14.09 17.53
N PRO A 350 -1.27 13.79 18.43
CA PRO A 350 -1.17 14.32 19.79
C PRO A 350 -0.53 15.72 19.88
N GLY A 351 0.10 16.24 18.81
CA GLY A 351 1.06 17.35 18.88
C GLY A 351 0.61 18.70 19.48
N MET A 352 -0.68 19.03 19.47
CA MET A 352 -1.22 20.29 20.02
C MET A 352 -2.20 20.08 21.18
N ILE A 353 -2.88 18.93 21.23
CA ILE A 353 -3.97 18.66 22.17
C ILE A 353 -3.48 17.84 23.38
N VAL A 354 -2.56 16.90 23.16
CA VAL A 354 -2.06 16.02 24.22
C VAL A 354 -0.82 16.65 24.88
N PRO A 355 -0.65 16.53 26.20
CA PRO A 355 0.59 16.93 26.86
C PRO A 355 1.82 16.19 26.31
N PHE A 356 2.93 16.91 26.16
CA PHE A 356 4.16 16.41 25.53
C PHE A 356 4.66 15.06 26.09
N TYR A 357 4.62 14.85 27.41
CA TYR A 357 5.10 13.60 28.04
C TYR A 357 4.27 12.34 27.72
N LEU A 358 3.08 12.51 27.11
CA LEU A 358 2.22 11.41 26.66
C LEU A 358 2.36 11.14 25.16
N VAL A 359 2.93 12.06 24.38
CA VAL A 359 3.09 11.94 22.92
C VAL A 359 3.86 10.66 22.58
N ASP A 360 5.06 10.50 23.13
CA ASP A 360 5.92 9.34 22.88
C ASP A 360 5.27 8.01 23.28
N LYS A 361 4.45 8.03 24.35
CA LYS A 361 3.71 6.85 24.81
C LYS A 361 2.59 6.49 23.85
N ILE A 362 1.87 7.48 23.33
CA ILE A 362 0.82 7.28 22.33
C ILE A 362 1.43 6.71 21.06
N GLU A 363 2.50 7.31 20.58
CA GLU A 363 3.20 6.83 19.38
C GLU A 363 3.60 5.37 19.57
N THR A 364 4.28 5.02 20.66
CA THR A 364 4.69 3.63 20.96
C THR A 364 3.52 2.66 20.98
N VAL A 365 2.40 3.03 21.61
CA VAL A 365 1.18 2.21 21.63
C VAL A 365 0.61 2.02 20.23
N LEU A 366 0.57 3.08 19.43
CA LEU A 366 0.11 3.01 18.04
C LEU A 366 1.02 2.11 17.19
N LEU A 367 2.35 2.19 17.33
CA LEU A 367 3.27 1.33 16.58
C LEU A 367 3.00 -0.17 16.75
N VAL A 368 2.40 -0.58 17.88
CA VAL A 368 2.02 -1.97 18.17
C VAL A 368 0.58 -2.25 17.77
N LEU A 369 -0.35 -1.32 18.05
CA LEU A 369 -1.78 -1.53 17.81
C LEU A 369 -2.13 -1.55 16.31
N THR A 370 -1.41 -0.82 15.47
CA THR A 370 -1.70 -0.71 14.02
C THR A 370 -1.51 -2.02 13.27
N THR A 371 -0.69 -2.93 13.81
CA THR A 371 -0.45 -4.24 13.23
C THR A 371 -1.68 -5.15 13.31
N PHE A 372 -2.51 -5.02 14.36
CA PHE A 372 -3.58 -5.99 14.60
C PHE A 372 -4.70 -6.00 13.55
N PRO A 373 -5.30 -4.87 13.13
CA PRO A 373 -6.44 -4.92 12.21
C PRO A 373 -6.11 -5.59 10.87
N PRO A 374 -5.00 -5.25 10.17
CA PRO A 374 -4.63 -5.92 8.92
C PRO A 374 -4.28 -7.39 9.10
N VAL A 375 -3.54 -7.75 10.17
CA VAL A 375 -3.14 -9.14 10.44
C VAL A 375 -4.36 -10.01 10.76
N ILE A 376 -5.32 -9.50 11.54
CA ILE A 376 -6.57 -10.22 11.83
C ILE A 376 -7.32 -10.53 10.53
N ILE A 377 -7.45 -9.56 9.61
CA ILE A 377 -8.11 -9.78 8.33
C ILE A 377 -7.34 -10.80 7.46
N ALA A 378 -6.02 -10.73 7.42
CA ALA A 378 -5.20 -11.71 6.69
C ALA A 378 -5.34 -13.13 7.26
N ILE A 379 -5.44 -13.27 8.59
CA ILE A 379 -5.69 -14.55 9.27
C ILE A 379 -7.11 -15.06 8.97
N LEU A 380 -8.13 -14.19 9.04
CA LEU A 380 -9.50 -14.54 8.71
C LEU A 380 -9.62 -15.05 7.27
N GLN A 381 -8.96 -14.38 6.32
CA GLN A 381 -8.92 -14.83 4.92
C GLN A 381 -8.37 -16.24 4.76
N LYS A 382 -7.32 -16.59 5.51
CA LYS A 382 -6.64 -17.88 5.38
C LYS A 382 -7.33 -19.03 6.12
N TYR A 383 -7.82 -18.77 7.33
CA TYR A 383 -8.30 -19.85 8.21
C TYR A 383 -9.82 -19.92 8.33
N GLN A 384 -10.55 -18.82 8.09
CA GLN A 384 -11.99 -18.71 8.27
C GLN A 384 -12.60 -17.80 7.19
N ALA A 385 -12.51 -18.23 5.93
CA ALA A 385 -12.91 -17.43 4.77
C ALA A 385 -14.36 -16.92 4.82
N GLU A 386 -15.28 -17.63 5.48
CA GLU A 386 -16.69 -17.22 5.68
C GLU A 386 -16.85 -15.93 6.50
N TRP A 387 -15.89 -15.67 7.39
CA TRP A 387 -15.85 -14.47 8.24
C TRP A 387 -15.00 -13.36 7.66
N SER A 388 -14.37 -13.61 6.50
CA SER A 388 -13.52 -12.64 5.82
C SER A 388 -14.35 -11.63 5.02
N PRO A 389 -13.92 -10.35 4.94
CA PRO A 389 -14.49 -9.38 4.02
C PRO A 389 -14.34 -9.76 2.53
N LYS A 390 -13.46 -10.72 2.25
CA LYS A 390 -13.18 -11.34 0.94
C LYS A 390 -13.71 -12.79 0.95
N PHE A 391 -15.02 -12.97 1.15
CA PHE A 391 -15.64 -14.30 1.09
C PHE A 391 -15.96 -14.67 -0.37
N ASN A 392 -15.58 -15.89 -0.76
CA ASN A 392 -15.89 -16.45 -2.06
C ASN A 392 -16.67 -17.76 -1.86
N ASP A 393 -17.77 -17.89 -2.60
CA ASP A 393 -18.53 -19.14 -2.69
C ASP A 393 -18.57 -19.58 -4.16
N ALA A 394 -18.22 -20.85 -4.40
CA ALA A 394 -18.24 -21.50 -5.71
C ALA A 394 -17.57 -20.74 -6.88
N GLY A 395 -16.54 -19.93 -6.61
CA GLY A 395 -15.85 -19.16 -7.65
C GLY A 395 -16.52 -17.83 -7.97
N THR A 396 -17.31 -17.27 -7.06
CA THR A 396 -17.83 -15.90 -7.16
C THR A 396 -17.70 -15.21 -5.81
N PHE A 397 -17.29 -13.94 -5.80
CA PHE A 397 -17.31 -13.16 -4.57
C PHE A 397 -18.75 -12.86 -4.19
N LYS A 398 -19.10 -13.15 -2.94
CA LYS A 398 -20.40 -12.76 -2.39
C LYS A 398 -20.35 -11.30 -1.97
N GLU A 399 -21.39 -10.57 -2.36
CA GLU A 399 -21.53 -9.18 -1.96
C GLU A 399 -21.71 -9.10 -0.44
N TRP A 400 -21.25 -8.00 0.17
CA TRP A 400 -21.36 -7.83 1.63
C TRP A 400 -22.80 -7.88 2.16
N THR A 401 -23.80 -7.67 1.31
CA THR A 401 -25.23 -7.77 1.61
C THR A 401 -25.71 -9.21 1.76
N GLU A 402 -25.01 -10.17 1.16
CA GLU A 402 -25.46 -11.55 0.94
C GLU A 402 -25.04 -12.53 2.03
N TYR A 403 -24.17 -12.13 2.97
CA TYR A 403 -23.70 -13.00 4.05
C TYR A 403 -23.55 -12.27 5.40
N PRO A 404 -23.71 -12.96 6.55
CA PRO A 404 -23.73 -12.32 7.88
C PRO A 404 -22.47 -11.53 8.21
N ALA A 405 -21.28 -12.06 7.92
CA ALA A 405 -20.02 -11.36 8.20
C ALA A 405 -19.83 -10.11 7.31
N GLY A 406 -20.35 -10.14 6.08
CA GLY A 406 -20.38 -8.99 5.18
C GLY A 406 -21.23 -7.84 5.75
N GLN A 407 -22.37 -8.18 6.37
CA GLN A 407 -23.21 -7.19 7.05
C GLN A 407 -22.53 -6.57 8.26
N VAL A 408 -21.68 -7.33 8.98
CA VAL A 408 -20.82 -6.76 10.03
C VAL A 408 -19.81 -5.78 9.43
N CYS A 409 -19.20 -6.10 8.29
CA CYS A 409 -18.29 -5.20 7.59
C CYS A 409 -19.00 -3.91 7.13
N ILE A 410 -20.24 -4.00 6.64
CA ILE A 410 -21.09 -2.84 6.37
C ILE A 410 -21.38 -2.07 7.66
N GLY A 411 -21.70 -2.75 8.77
CA GLY A 411 -21.93 -2.11 10.07
C GLY A 411 -20.71 -1.32 10.56
N LEU A 412 -19.50 -1.82 10.32
CA LEU A 412 -18.24 -1.14 10.64
C LEU A 412 -17.99 0.13 9.81
N SER A 413 -18.78 0.39 8.76
CA SER A 413 -18.78 1.69 8.07
C SER A 413 -19.12 2.86 8.99
N ILE A 414 -19.79 2.63 10.14
CA ILE A 414 -20.01 3.64 11.18
C ILE A 414 -18.69 4.27 11.68
N LEU A 415 -17.58 3.53 11.59
CA LEU A 415 -16.25 4.06 11.94
C LEU A 415 -15.84 5.24 11.07
N MET A 416 -16.34 5.36 9.83
CA MET A 416 -16.14 6.54 8.99
C MET A 416 -16.79 7.77 9.62
N VAL A 417 -18.04 7.63 10.08
CA VAL A 417 -18.80 8.72 10.72
C VAL A 417 -18.12 9.11 12.04
N ILE A 418 -17.67 8.12 12.82
CA ILE A 418 -16.92 8.38 14.05
C ILE A 418 -15.63 9.14 13.71
N LYS A 419 -14.84 8.68 12.75
CA LYS A 419 -13.59 9.33 12.35
C LYS A 419 -13.79 10.78 11.90
N LEU A 420 -14.78 11.05 11.06
CA LEU A 420 -15.11 12.41 10.61
C LEU A 420 -15.64 13.29 11.76
N SER A 421 -16.39 12.70 12.68
CA SER A 421 -16.88 13.40 13.88
C SER A 421 -15.72 13.79 14.79
N LEU A 422 -14.73 12.90 14.98
CA LEU A 422 -13.50 13.18 15.72
C LEU A 422 -12.65 14.25 15.05
N LEU A 423 -12.53 14.21 13.72
CA LEU A 423 -11.85 15.23 12.93
C LEU A 423 -12.43 16.63 13.19
N GLY A 424 -13.75 16.77 13.08
CA GLY A 424 -14.45 18.03 13.37
C GLY A 424 -14.30 18.46 14.82
N MET A 425 -14.37 17.50 15.76
CA MET A 425 -14.22 17.76 17.19
C MET A 425 -12.82 18.28 17.55
N PHE A 426 -11.75 17.71 16.98
CA PHE A 426 -10.38 18.17 17.22
C PHE A 426 -10.12 19.58 16.69
N ILE A 427 -10.60 19.89 15.48
CA ILE A 427 -10.50 21.25 14.90
C ILE A 427 -11.31 22.25 15.74
N TYR A 428 -12.49 21.85 16.22
CA TYR A 428 -13.31 22.68 17.11
C TYR A 428 -12.61 22.97 18.44
N CYS A 429 -11.96 21.97 19.05
CA CYS A 429 -11.23 22.13 20.31
C CYS A 429 -10.10 23.16 20.21
N LEU A 430 -9.44 23.26 19.05
CA LEU A 430 -8.36 24.22 18.82
C LEU A 430 -8.85 25.67 18.77
N HIS A 431 -10.02 25.93 18.16
CA HIS A 431 -10.55 27.29 18.00
C HIS A 431 -11.38 27.77 19.20
N TYR A 432 -12.06 26.85 19.89
CA TYR A 432 -12.95 27.18 21.00
C TYR A 432 -12.46 26.54 22.30
N ARG A 433 -11.29 26.99 22.78
CA ARG A 433 -10.60 26.44 23.95
C ARG A 433 -11.44 26.51 25.24
N ASP A 434 -12.29 27.54 25.36
CA ASP A 434 -13.15 27.75 26.53
C ASP A 434 -14.47 26.99 26.49
N SER A 435 -14.80 26.31 25.40
CA SER A 435 -16.01 25.49 25.31
C SER A 435 -15.96 24.30 26.30
N HIS A 436 -17.13 23.86 26.79
CA HIS A 436 -17.21 22.69 27.69
C HIS A 436 -16.62 21.42 27.06
N ILE A 437 -16.77 21.28 25.74
CA ILE A 437 -16.23 20.16 24.96
C ILE A 437 -14.70 20.23 24.93
N SER A 438 -14.13 21.40 24.58
CA SER A 438 -12.67 21.57 24.53
C SER A 438 -12.02 21.41 25.90
N ARG A 439 -12.62 21.98 26.95
CA ARG A 439 -12.15 21.79 28.33
C ARG A 439 -12.14 20.32 28.75
N SER A 440 -13.15 19.55 28.35
CA SER A 440 -13.22 18.12 28.69
C SER A 440 -12.19 17.26 27.97
N ILE A 441 -11.73 17.69 26.79
CA ILE A 441 -10.75 16.96 25.97
C ILE A 441 -9.32 17.42 26.29
N VAL A 442 -9.06 18.72 26.21
CA VAL A 442 -7.72 19.31 26.37
C VAL A 442 -7.25 19.27 27.82
N ASN A 443 -8.13 19.53 28.81
CA ASN A 443 -7.74 19.55 30.23
C ASN A 443 -7.70 18.17 30.86
N GLN A 444 -8.19 17.11 30.18
CA GLN A 444 -8.09 15.74 30.64
C GLN A 444 -7.17 14.92 29.73
N PRO A 445 -5.88 14.77 30.08
CA PRO A 445 -4.89 14.09 29.24
C PRO A 445 -5.28 12.66 28.85
N LYS A 446 -5.97 11.94 29.76
CA LYS A 446 -6.46 10.57 29.50
C LYS A 446 -7.49 10.53 28.36
N MET A 447 -8.41 11.49 28.32
CA MET A 447 -9.48 11.54 27.32
C MET A 447 -8.91 11.92 25.94
N SER A 448 -8.06 12.95 25.88
CA SER A 448 -7.38 13.33 24.63
C SER A 448 -6.51 12.19 24.07
N THR A 449 -5.78 11.49 24.95
CA THR A 449 -4.99 10.31 24.57
C THR A 449 -5.86 9.21 23.99
N PHE A 450 -6.94 8.83 24.69
CA PHE A 450 -7.87 7.81 24.24
C PHE A 450 -8.49 8.18 22.87
N LEU A 451 -8.95 9.42 22.72
CA LEU A 451 -9.58 9.89 21.48
C LEU A 451 -8.61 9.89 20.29
N SER A 452 -7.35 10.22 20.53
CA SER A 452 -6.29 10.19 19.51
C SER A 452 -6.01 8.75 19.06
N ILE A 453 -5.94 7.81 20.00
CA ILE A 453 -5.78 6.38 19.70
C ILE A 453 -6.99 5.87 18.92
N VAL A 454 -8.22 6.18 19.35
CA VAL A 454 -9.45 5.78 18.63
C VAL A 454 -9.47 6.34 17.22
N PHE A 455 -9.10 7.61 17.02
CA PHE A 455 -9.02 8.22 15.68
C PHE A 455 -8.07 7.47 14.75
N TYR A 456 -6.88 7.12 15.24
CA TYR A 456 -5.88 6.38 14.47
C TYR A 456 -6.30 4.92 14.24
N MET A 457 -6.90 4.26 15.23
CA MET A 457 -7.41 2.90 15.07
C MET A 457 -8.58 2.82 14.08
N CYS A 458 -9.46 3.83 14.06
CA CYS A 458 -10.48 3.95 13.02
C CYS A 458 -9.85 4.04 11.63
N HIS A 459 -8.75 4.79 11.47
CA HIS A 459 -8.01 4.86 10.20
C HIS A 459 -7.54 3.47 9.74
N GLU A 460 -6.85 2.71 10.61
CA GLU A 460 -6.31 1.39 10.24
C GLU A 460 -7.40 0.36 9.95
N ILE A 461 -8.46 0.33 10.77
CA ILE A 461 -9.57 -0.61 10.56
C ILE A 461 -10.28 -0.31 9.22
N LEU A 462 -10.47 0.98 8.89
CA LEU A 462 -11.06 1.38 7.62
C LEU A 462 -10.19 1.00 6.41
N LEU A 463 -8.87 1.11 6.52
CA LEU A 463 -7.98 0.66 5.44
C LEU A 463 -8.03 -0.86 5.29
N ALA A 464 -7.89 -1.59 6.39
CA ALA A 464 -7.85 -3.04 6.38
C ALA A 464 -9.15 -3.65 5.80
N LEU A 465 -10.32 -3.13 6.22
CA LEU A 465 -11.63 -3.52 5.69
C LEU A 465 -11.89 -2.95 4.30
N GLY A 466 -11.46 -1.72 4.02
CA GLY A 466 -11.69 -1.05 2.75
C GLY A 466 -11.00 -1.76 1.59
N PHE A 467 -9.70 -2.06 1.71
CA PHE A 467 -8.95 -2.77 0.66
C PHE A 467 -9.47 -4.19 0.45
N SER A 468 -9.64 -4.96 1.54
CA SER A 468 -10.15 -6.34 1.45
C SER A 468 -11.61 -6.40 0.95
N GLY A 469 -12.43 -5.45 1.38
CA GLY A 469 -13.83 -5.31 0.99
C GLY A 469 -14.05 -4.86 -0.44
N PHE A 470 -13.23 -3.93 -0.93
CA PHE A 470 -13.31 -3.49 -2.31
C PHE A 470 -12.99 -4.65 -3.26
N ILE A 471 -12.02 -5.49 -2.88
CA ILE A 471 -11.74 -6.75 -3.59
C ILE A 471 -12.92 -7.72 -3.49
N GLY A 472 -13.46 -7.92 -2.29
CA GLY A 472 -14.58 -8.84 -2.03
C GLY A 472 -15.93 -8.43 -2.63
N ASN A 473 -16.10 -7.19 -3.12
CA ASN A 473 -17.32 -6.74 -3.79
C ASN A 473 -17.13 -6.58 -5.31
N ASN A 474 -16.33 -7.45 -5.92
CA ASN A 474 -16.00 -7.44 -7.36
C ASN A 474 -15.27 -6.17 -7.85
N GLY A 475 -14.75 -5.34 -6.93
CA GLY A 475 -14.03 -4.11 -7.23
C GLY A 475 -12.52 -4.27 -7.40
N GLY A 476 -11.93 -5.46 -7.18
CA GLY A 476 -10.47 -5.65 -7.16
C GLY A 476 -9.71 -5.07 -8.35
N ASP A 477 -10.31 -5.08 -9.55
CA ASP A 477 -9.69 -4.53 -10.76
C ASP A 477 -9.59 -3.00 -10.75
N PHE A 478 -10.39 -2.30 -9.96
CA PHE A 478 -10.40 -0.84 -9.86
C PHE A 478 -9.62 -0.33 -8.64
N ILE A 479 -8.94 -1.18 -7.88
CA ILE A 479 -8.42 -0.85 -6.54
C ILE A 479 -7.44 0.33 -6.53
N LEU A 480 -6.72 0.51 -7.63
CA LEU A 480 -5.75 1.58 -7.83
C LEU A 480 -6.41 2.98 -7.85
N ILE A 481 -7.68 3.10 -8.27
CA ILE A 481 -8.40 4.38 -8.33
C ILE A 481 -8.68 4.95 -6.92
N PRO A 482 -9.40 4.26 -6.00
CA PRO A 482 -9.62 4.78 -4.66
C PRO A 482 -8.32 4.91 -3.87
N GLN A 483 -7.31 4.07 -4.14
CA GLN A 483 -5.98 4.20 -3.56
C GLN A 483 -5.31 5.52 -3.99
N TRP A 484 -5.30 5.84 -5.28
CA TRP A 484 -4.67 7.06 -5.78
C TRP A 484 -5.38 8.32 -5.29
N ILE A 485 -6.73 8.32 -5.28
CA ILE A 485 -7.52 9.41 -4.70
C ILE A 485 -7.21 9.56 -3.20
N GLY A 486 -7.16 8.45 -2.46
CA GLY A 486 -6.81 8.42 -1.04
C GLY A 486 -5.41 9.00 -0.78
N ALA A 487 -4.41 8.58 -1.55
CA ALA A 487 -3.03 9.04 -1.43
C ALA A 487 -2.89 10.54 -1.80
N LEU A 488 -3.58 11.00 -2.83
CA LEU A 488 -3.63 12.42 -3.21
C LEU A 488 -4.22 13.27 -2.09
N LEU A 489 -5.37 12.84 -1.53
CA LEU A 489 -5.99 13.52 -0.39
C LEU A 489 -5.07 13.53 0.83
N MET A 490 -4.43 12.40 1.13
CA MET A 490 -3.51 12.24 2.25
C MET A 490 -2.37 13.25 2.20
N ILE A 491 -1.67 13.33 1.06
CA ILE A 491 -0.50 14.19 0.89
C ILE A 491 -0.91 15.67 0.85
N PHE A 492 -1.99 16.00 0.13
CA PHE A 492 -2.50 17.38 0.11
C PHE A 492 -2.92 17.86 1.49
N LEU A 493 -3.67 17.04 2.24
CA LEU A 493 -4.12 17.38 3.59
C LEU A 493 -2.98 17.40 4.61
N ALA A 494 -1.93 16.58 4.43
CA ALA A 494 -0.72 16.65 5.26
C ALA A 494 -0.07 18.03 5.17
N PHE A 495 0.25 18.48 3.95
CA PHE A 495 0.84 19.81 3.72
C PHE A 495 -0.08 20.95 4.19
N TYR A 496 -1.37 20.80 3.95
CA TYR A 496 -2.37 21.78 4.37
C TYR A 496 -2.45 21.89 5.90
N SER A 497 -2.42 20.75 6.61
CA SER A 497 -2.43 20.72 8.08
C SER A 497 -1.20 21.40 8.67
N GLU A 498 -0.02 21.22 8.07
CA GLU A 498 1.21 21.89 8.51
C GLU A 498 1.10 23.42 8.34
N GLY A 499 0.66 23.86 7.17
CA GLY A 499 0.44 25.29 6.89
C GLY A 499 -0.57 25.91 7.87
N TYR A 500 -1.62 25.16 8.18
CA TYR A 500 -2.62 25.53 9.17
C TYR A 500 -2.03 25.64 10.59
N ILE A 501 -1.24 24.66 11.04
CA ILE A 501 -0.61 24.69 12.37
C ILE A 501 0.39 25.86 12.51
N ILE A 502 1.16 26.16 11.46
CA ILE A 502 2.11 27.28 11.46
C ILE A 502 1.37 28.60 11.65
N GLU A 503 0.28 28.83 10.90
CA GLU A 503 -0.54 30.03 11.04
C GLU A 503 -1.24 30.10 12.41
N TYR A 504 -1.72 28.97 12.91
CA TYR A 504 -2.35 28.90 14.23
C TYR A 504 -1.37 29.30 15.34
N LYS A 505 -0.12 28.82 15.27
CA LYS A 505 0.93 29.13 16.25
C LYS A 505 1.46 30.57 16.16
N SER A 506 1.26 31.28 15.05
CA SER A 506 1.75 32.65 14.89
C SER A 506 0.85 33.70 15.54
N HIS A 507 -0.36 33.32 15.99
CA HIS A 507 -1.32 34.23 16.61
C HIS A 507 -1.35 34.05 18.12
N ASP A 508 -1.44 35.19 18.82
CA ASP A 508 -1.62 35.20 20.27
C ASP A 508 -3.08 34.83 20.61
N PRO A 509 -3.32 33.85 21.52
CA PRO A 509 -4.66 33.54 22.00
C PRO A 509 -5.46 34.75 22.52
N SER A 510 -4.81 35.82 22.96
CA SER A 510 -5.50 37.01 23.48
C SER A 510 -6.01 37.99 22.40
N HIS A 511 -5.49 37.90 21.17
CA HIS A 511 -5.89 38.77 20.06
C HIS A 511 -6.22 37.89 18.84
N TRP A 512 -7.38 37.24 18.91
CA TRP A 512 -7.72 36.22 17.93
C TRP A 512 -8.12 36.85 16.58
N PRO A 513 -7.49 36.47 15.45
CA PRO A 513 -7.69 37.15 14.17
C PRO A 513 -9.10 37.00 13.59
N THR A 514 -9.88 36.04 14.08
CA THR A 514 -11.26 35.80 13.66
C THR A 514 -12.29 36.25 14.70
N GLU A 515 -11.89 37.02 15.71
CA GLU A 515 -12.80 37.61 16.68
C GLU A 515 -13.75 38.61 15.98
N GLY A 516 -15.05 38.48 16.22
CA GLY A 516 -16.09 39.29 15.56
C GLY A 516 -16.44 38.88 14.12
N MET A 517 -15.78 37.88 13.53
CA MET A 517 -16.15 37.35 12.21
C MET A 517 -17.28 36.32 12.28
N THR A 518 -18.10 36.21 11.23
CA THR A 518 -19.05 35.10 11.10
C THR A 518 -18.31 33.77 10.96
N LYS A 519 -18.93 32.66 11.41
CA LYS A 519 -18.30 31.32 11.38
C LYS A 519 -17.75 30.93 10.01
N TRP A 520 -18.47 31.29 8.94
CA TRP A 520 -18.03 31.04 7.57
C TRP A 520 -16.83 31.90 7.16
N ASN A 521 -16.84 33.19 7.51
CA ASN A 521 -15.72 34.09 7.20
C ASN A 521 -14.46 33.71 7.98
N ALA A 522 -14.62 33.27 9.23
CA ALA A 522 -13.54 32.73 10.04
C ALA A 522 -12.94 31.48 9.39
N PHE A 523 -13.77 30.51 8.99
CA PHE A 523 -13.31 29.32 8.28
C PHE A 523 -12.56 29.66 6.99
N CYS A 524 -13.15 30.52 6.14
CA CYS A 524 -12.52 30.97 4.90
C CYS A 524 -11.19 31.71 5.14
N TYR A 525 -11.09 32.50 6.22
CA TYR A 525 -9.84 33.15 6.61
C TYR A 525 -8.74 32.12 6.90
N TRP A 526 -9.00 31.16 7.79
CA TRP A 526 -8.06 30.10 8.13
C TRP A 526 -7.68 29.27 6.90
N CYS A 527 -8.65 28.93 6.06
CA CYS A 527 -8.40 28.18 4.86
C CYS A 527 -7.51 28.91 3.85
N LYS A 528 -7.73 30.22 3.68
CA LYS A 528 -6.94 31.06 2.78
C LYS A 528 -5.51 31.24 3.28
N ARG A 529 -5.33 31.46 4.58
CA ARG A 529 -4.01 31.64 5.20
C ARG A 529 -3.19 30.35 5.18
N ALA A 530 -3.81 29.22 5.55
CA ALA A 530 -3.20 27.90 5.46
C ALA A 530 -2.74 27.57 4.02
N SER A 531 -3.60 27.85 3.02
CA SER A 531 -3.26 27.64 1.61
C SER A 531 -2.04 28.48 1.16
N LYS A 532 -1.94 29.74 1.58
CA LYS A 532 -0.80 30.61 1.24
C LYS A 532 0.52 30.07 1.77
N ILE A 533 0.56 29.59 3.02
CA ILE A 533 1.76 29.00 3.63
C ILE A 533 2.07 27.65 2.97
N THR A 534 1.06 26.84 2.72
CA THR A 534 1.19 25.55 2.04
C THR A 534 1.87 25.71 0.67
N HIS A 535 1.45 26.70 -0.12
CA HIS A 535 2.07 27.00 -1.41
C HIS A 535 3.56 27.36 -1.27
N HIS A 536 3.91 28.16 -0.25
CA HIS A 536 5.30 28.51 0.02
C HIS A 536 6.14 27.29 0.43
N ASN A 537 5.61 26.43 1.31
CA ASN A 537 6.26 25.20 1.74
C ASN A 537 6.48 24.25 0.56
N LEU A 538 5.46 24.05 -0.28
CA LEU A 538 5.54 23.23 -1.48
C LEU A 538 6.60 23.76 -2.46
N ALA A 539 6.58 25.07 -2.74
CA ALA A 539 7.57 25.70 -3.61
C ALA A 539 9.00 25.59 -3.07
N SER A 540 9.17 25.54 -1.74
CA SER A 540 10.48 25.39 -1.12
C SER A 540 11.08 23.99 -1.29
N LEU A 541 10.25 22.94 -1.43
CA LEU A 541 10.71 21.56 -1.65
C LEU A 541 11.30 21.35 -3.05
N PHE A 542 10.82 22.08 -4.05
CA PHE A 542 11.37 22.05 -5.41
C PHE A 542 12.68 22.86 -5.54
N LYS A 543 12.98 23.74 -4.58
CA LYS A 543 14.22 24.53 -4.57
C LYS A 543 15.32 23.75 -3.84
N ILE A 544 16.15 23.05 -4.61
CA ILE A 544 17.35 22.31 -4.14
C ILE A 544 18.33 23.20 -3.34
N CYS A 545 18.25 24.52 -3.48
CA CYS A 545 19.21 25.51 -2.97
C CYS A 545 19.20 25.80 -1.46
N LEU A 546 18.56 24.99 -0.60
CA LEU A 546 18.40 25.35 0.82
C LEU A 546 19.57 24.98 1.76
N PHE A 547 20.62 24.34 1.24
CA PHE A 547 21.88 24.12 1.97
C PHE A 547 23.06 24.94 1.42
N ARG A 548 22.78 25.96 0.60
CA ARG A 548 23.77 27.03 0.35
C ARG A 548 23.61 28.10 1.42
N GLY A 549 24.18 27.81 2.59
CA GLY A 549 24.40 28.74 3.69
C GLY A 549 25.77 28.46 4.25
#